data_AF-F4R673-F1
#
_entry.id   AF-F4R673-F1
#
_cell.length_a   1.000
_cell.length_b   1.000
_cell.length_c   1.000
_cell.angle_alpha   90.00
_cell.angle_beta   90.00
_cell.angle_gamma   90.00
#
_symmetry.space_group_name_H-M   'P 1'
#
loop_
_entity.id
_entity.type
_entity.pdbx_description
1 polymer ?
#
loop_
_entity_poly.entity_id
_entity_poly.type
_entity_poly.pdbx_seq_one_letter_code
_entity_poly.pdbx_strand_id
1 'polypeptide(L)' 'MEVIVIGQTGLPELAQLFGRCGRGDKPGLALHFVEKTRKKGAKNVDDANNTKEMTEDELMNTFTFTPICLRVTLSLANM' A
#
# COMPACT_ATOMS: atom_id res chain seq x y z
N MET A 1 8.18 -13.43 12.33
CA MET A 1 8.35 -11.99 12.64
C MET A 1 7.22 -11.27 11.96
N GLU A 2 6.48 -10.48 12.72
CA GLU A 2 5.31 -9.73 12.27
C GLU A 2 5.67 -8.25 12.16
N VAL A 3 5.02 -7.55 11.24
CA VAL A 3 5.20 -6.11 11.05
C VAL A 3 3.84 -5.44 11.12
N ILE A 4 3.72 -4.45 12.00
CA ILE A 4 2.53 -3.63 12.12
C ILE A 4 2.91 -2.21 11.73
N VAL A 5 2.25 -1.70 10.70
CA VAL A 5 2.40 -0.32 10.25
C VAL A 5 1.13 0.42 10.62
N ILE A 6 1.28 1.54 11.34
CA ILE A 6 0.17 2.39 11.76
C ILE A 6 0.35 3.75 11.11
N GLY A 7 -0.69 4.22 10.46
CA GLY A 7 -0.66 5.51 9.76
C GLY A 7 -0.08 5.39 8.36
N GLN A 8 0.35 6.52 7.82
CA GLN A 8 0.75 6.63 6.41
C GLN A 8 2.25 6.76 6.26
N THR A 9 2.72 6.11 5.21
CA THR A 9 4.08 6.18 4.68
C THR A 9 3.97 6.04 3.16
N GLY A 10 5.03 6.35 2.41
CA GLY A 10 5.03 6.15 0.96
C GLY A 10 4.96 4.68 0.58
N LEU A 11 4.59 4.40 -0.68
CA LEU A 11 4.44 3.02 -1.18
C LEU A 11 5.78 2.26 -1.17
N PRO A 12 6.91 2.88 -1.56
CA PRO A 12 8.22 2.24 -1.48
C PRO A 12 8.61 1.89 -0.03
N GLU A 13 8.40 2.81 0.92
CA GLU A 13 8.70 2.58 2.34
C GLU A 13 7.83 1.46 2.91
N LEU A 14 6.54 1.44 2.56
CA LEU A 14 5.62 0.39 3.00
C LEU A 14 6.06 -0.99 2.48
N ALA A 15 6.44 -1.09 1.21
CA ALA A 15 6.94 -2.32 0.61
C ALA A 15 8.22 -2.82 1.34
N GLN A 16 9.13 -1.91 1.68
CA GLN A 16 10.33 -2.25 2.45
C GLN A 16 10.00 -2.74 3.86
N LEU A 17 9.01 -2.13 4.52
CA LEU A 17 8.55 -2.55 5.86
C LEU A 17 7.92 -3.94 5.81
N PHE A 18 7.06 -4.21 4.84
CA PHE A 18 6.46 -5.54 4.63
C PHE A 18 7.52 -6.59 4.33
N GLY A 19 8.56 -6.27 3.55
CA GLY A 19 9.68 -7.17 3.25
C GLY A 19 10.57 -7.56 4.44
N ARG A 20 10.33 -7.00 5.64
CA ARG A 20 10.98 -7.44 6.88
C ARG A 20 10.28 -8.63 7.53
N CYS A 21 9.00 -8.85 7.25
CA CYS A 21 8.29 -10.02 7.74
C CYS A 21 8.72 -11.29 6.97
N GLY A 22 8.52 -12.47 7.56
CA GLY A 22 8.67 -13.75 6.86
C GLY A 22 10.08 -14.15 6.38
N ARG A 23 11.15 -13.50 6.86
CA ARG A 23 12.53 -13.89 6.52
C ARG A 23 12.91 -15.25 7.10
N GLY A 24 13.74 -15.99 6.36
CA GLY A 24 14.26 -17.30 6.78
C GLY A 24 13.24 -18.43 6.65
N ASP A 25 12.43 -18.40 5.58
CA ASP A 25 11.45 -19.44 5.23
C ASP A 25 10.34 -19.69 6.27
N LYS A 26 10.10 -18.68 7.12
CA LYS A 26 9.03 -18.71 8.13
C LYS A 26 7.85 -17.90 7.64
N PRO A 27 6.60 -18.32 7.93
CA PRO A 27 5.44 -17.48 7.65
C PRO A 27 5.57 -16.13 8.38
N GLY A 28 5.21 -15.06 7.68
CA GLY A 28 5.21 -13.69 8.18
C GLY A 28 3.87 -13.03 7.90
N LEU A 29 3.44 -12.16 8.82
CA LEU A 29 2.23 -11.36 8.67
C LEU A 29 2.60 -9.88 8.71
N ALA A 30 2.02 -9.12 7.79
CA ALA A 30 2.08 -7.67 7.77
C ALA A 30 0.65 -7.11 7.89
N LEU A 31 0.46 -6.20 8.84
CA LEU A 31 -0.79 -5.50 9.10
C LEU A 31 -0.58 -4.00 8.89
N HIS A 32 -1.45 -3.36 8.12
CA HIS A 32 -1.40 -1.93 7.84
C HIS A 32 -2.72 -1.27 8.21
N PHE A 33 -2.68 -0.43 9.24
CA PHE A 33 -3.83 0.33 9.70
C PHE A 33 -3.85 1.70 9.02
N VAL A 34 -4.91 1.92 8.24
CA VAL A 34 -5.11 3.11 7.41
C VAL A 34 -6.46 3.74 7.72
N GLU A 35 -6.53 5.07 7.69
CA GLU A 35 -7.79 5.78 7.81
C GLU A 35 -8.65 5.55 6.56
N LYS A 36 -9.95 5.28 6.78
CA LYS A 36 -10.92 4.97 5.72
C LYS A 36 -11.10 6.10 4.70
N THR A 37 -10.91 7.35 5.11
CA THR A 37 -11.15 8.53 4.28
C THR A 37 -10.11 9.60 4.60
N ARG A 38 -9.30 9.99 3.60
CA ARG A 38 -8.39 11.13 3.73
C ARG A 38 -9.13 12.44 3.45
N LYS A 39 -8.70 13.53 4.10
CA LYS A 39 -9.25 14.89 3.89
C LYS A 39 -8.99 15.45 2.48
N LYS A 40 -8.02 14.91 1.72
CA LYS A 40 -7.62 15.34 0.37
C LYS A 40 -7.07 14.18 -0.49
N GLY A 41 -7.92 13.22 -0.87
CA GLY A 41 -7.52 12.12 -1.76
C GLY A 41 -8.72 11.41 -2.37
N ALA A 42 -8.47 10.61 -3.41
CA ALA A 42 -9.47 9.74 -4.03
C ALA A 42 -10.14 8.85 -2.96
N LYS A 43 -11.47 8.81 -2.96
CA LYS A 43 -12.26 8.11 -1.91
C LYS A 43 -12.77 6.75 -2.38
N ASN A 44 -12.78 6.54 -3.68
CA ASN A 44 -13.13 5.28 -4.31
C ASN A 44 -12.19 5.05 -5.52
N VAL A 45 -12.33 3.88 -6.14
CA VAL A 45 -11.54 3.52 -7.33
C VAL A 45 -11.86 4.44 -8.51
N ASP A 46 -13.10 4.93 -8.60
CA ASP A 46 -13.56 5.79 -9.69
C ASP A 46 -12.95 7.21 -9.64
N ASP A 47 -12.57 7.66 -8.44
CA ASP A 47 -11.88 8.92 -8.17
C ASP A 47 -10.38 8.82 -8.46
N ALA A 48 -9.85 7.61 -8.66
CA ALA A 48 -8.44 7.41 -8.98
C ALA A 48 -8.15 7.98 -10.38
N ASN A 49 -7.27 8.98 -10.44
CA ASN A 49 -6.93 9.65 -11.68
C ASN A 49 -6.21 8.65 -12.60
N ASN A 50 -6.84 8.26 -13.72
CA ASN A 50 -6.28 7.31 -14.71
C ASN A 50 -5.14 7.93 -15.55
N THR A 51 -4.45 8.93 -15.00
CA THR A 51 -3.34 9.61 -15.63
C THR A 51 -2.07 8.76 -15.54
N LYS A 52 -1.23 8.88 -16.58
CA LYS A 52 0.00 8.08 -16.74
C LYS A 52 1.05 8.34 -15.64
N GLU A 53 0.93 9.45 -14.93
CA GLU A 53 1.78 9.82 -13.80
C GLU A 53 0.88 10.05 -12.58
N MET A 54 1.07 9.22 -11.55
CA MET A 54 0.49 9.39 -10.23
C MET A 54 1.61 9.77 -9.27
N THR A 55 1.33 10.70 -8.36
CA THR A 55 2.23 11.01 -7.24
C THR A 55 2.30 9.85 -6.24
N GLU A 56 3.34 9.79 -5.41
CA GLU A 56 3.47 8.75 -4.36
C GLU A 56 2.26 8.74 -3.41
N ASP A 57 1.70 9.91 -3.10
CA ASP A 57 0.49 10.04 -2.29
C ASP A 57 -0.75 9.48 -2.99
N GLU A 58 -0.92 9.73 -4.29
CA GLU A 58 -2.01 9.18 -5.09
C GLU A 58 -1.90 7.66 -5.25
N LEU A 59 -0.68 7.14 -5.43
CA LEU A 59 -0.40 5.72 -5.43
C LEU A 59 -0.74 5.08 -4.08
N MET A 60 -0.34 5.70 -2.97
CA MET A 60 -0.66 5.20 -1.62
C MET A 60 -2.14 5.28 -1.28
N ASN A 61 -2.83 6.30 -1.76
CA ASN A 61 -4.29 6.37 -1.69
C ASN A 61 -4.90 5.19 -2.43
N THR A 62 -4.49 4.99 -3.68
CA THR A 62 -4.97 3.90 -4.54
C THR A 62 -4.70 2.53 -3.95
N PHE A 63 -3.53 2.33 -3.37
CA PHE A 63 -3.17 1.11 -2.66
C PHE A 63 -4.11 0.80 -1.49
N THR A 64 -4.59 1.82 -0.79
CA THR A 64 -5.44 1.67 0.40
C THR A 64 -6.86 1.22 0.05
N PHE A 65 -7.40 1.64 -1.09
CA PHE A 65 -8.77 1.29 -1.52
C PHE A 65 -8.84 0.24 -2.63
N THR A 66 -7.70 -0.29 -3.07
CA THR A 66 -7.67 -1.20 -4.22
C THR A 66 -8.48 -2.48 -3.96
N PRO A 67 -9.36 -2.88 -4.88
CA PRO A 67 -10.14 -4.11 -4.76
C PRO A 67 -9.33 -5.36 -5.14
N ILE A 68 -8.07 -5.19 -5.60
CA ILE A 68 -7.23 -6.31 -6.05
C ILE A 68 -6.37 -6.85 -4.90
N CYS A 69 -5.78 -8.02 -5.12
CA CYS A 69 -4.86 -8.63 -4.16
C CYS A 69 -3.66 -7.70 -3.88
N LEU A 70 -3.42 -7.38 -2.61
CA LEU A 70 -2.29 -6.53 -2.19
C LEU A 70 -0.93 -7.08 -2.64
N ARG A 71 -0.78 -8.40 -2.73
CA ARG A 71 0.46 -9.02 -3.26
C ARG A 71 0.71 -8.64 -4.73
N VAL A 72 -0.34 -8.63 -5.55
CA VAL A 72 -0.24 -8.24 -6.97
C VAL A 72 0.07 -6.75 -7.08
N THR A 73 -0.61 -5.92 -6.29
CA THR A 73 -0.39 -4.48 -6.26
C THR A 73 1.06 -4.13 -5.87
N LEU A 74 1.60 -4.80 -4.85
CA LEU A 74 2.99 -4.62 -4.42
C LEU A 74 4.01 -5.07 -5.47
N SER A 75 3.69 -6.09 -6.27
CA SER A 75 4.56 -6.51 -7.38
C SER A 75 4.60 -5.48 -8.50
N LEU A 76 3.48 -4.81 -8.79
CA LEU A 76 3.40 -3.75 -9.81
C LEU A 76 4.05 -2.45 -9.35
N ALA A 77 4.00 -2.14 -8.05
CA ALA A 77 4.59 -0.92 -7.50
C ALA A 77 6.12 -0.87 -7.58
N ASN A 78 6.76 -2.03 -7.78
CA ASN A 78 8.22 -2.15 -7.90
C ASN A 78 8.71 -2.23 -9.36
N MET A 79 7.83 -2.05 -10.34
CA MET A 79 8.16 -1.93 -11.78
C MET A 79 8.35 -0.47 -12.17
#